data_AF-A0AAU0Y387-F1
#
_entry.id   AF-A0AAU0Y387-F1
#
_cell.length_a   1.000
_cell.length_b   1.000
_cell.length_c   1.000
_cell.angle_alpha   90.00
_cell.angle_beta   90.00
_cell.angle_gamma   90.00
#
_symmetry.space_group_name_H-M   'P 1'
#
loop_
_entity.id
_entity.type
_entity.pdbx_description
1 polymer ?
#
loop_
_entity_poly.entity_id
_entity_poly.type
_entity_poly.pdbx_seq_one_letter_code
_entity_poly.pdbx_strand_id
1 'polypeptide(L)'
;MSVHAPASQPATARTAPATPATFHRKRPTVLSYGLGADSTAILLMFLAEPAAHGLELDLSDLVVVHAITGDEFVDSLDYVNRLVLPLLRARSVRLVQICRAGKSDTDGVLVLDDSRAPRRIHAAGPWRLSDELRAAGTVPQLANGQRRCSIRFKGWVLDNWAAAEFGDRSFRRVIGYHADELGRAEKDSTIQRRLNTEAGRTICEPHYPLILARMGRAAVEAYVLNSLGEPIKKSYCAMCPFSGVCASRDRHEERLRAHPHVAADVLRLEYVSMALNEQMSLYGPAGSLYGRLTEDGRNRAVLKAFQTGLDQSAYAVYEVRRITFVGRTKDCRRWHGKKCDEPQWWCSWQRTPRCHRLHAVISQDGAPADAEPNCLGTDPRCRGKQQKGQTWRSVRTVLEGPRKRAELVVGTFADYFPKRVRLVTGTTSGIRRAHYLPDAEGLPRTEAFIVAAPAGVADKQRPGFEKKWTEHTGGRPVFPPLRELPQPVRRTRSTGGPAPVRRARSVGDVVLIA
;
A
#
# COMPACT_ATOMS: atom_id res chain seq x y z
N MET A 1 -63.58 45.40 -67.76
CA MET A 1 -63.57 43.99 -68.22
C MET A 1 -62.20 43.66 -68.77
N SER A 2 -61.37 42.95 -68.01
CA SER A 2 -60.61 41.79 -68.50
C SER A 2 -59.84 41.21 -67.31
N VAL A 3 -59.94 39.90 -67.17
CA VAL A 3 -59.37 39.06 -66.10
C VAL A 3 -57.99 38.61 -66.56
N HIS A 4 -56.94 38.86 -65.77
CA HIS A 4 -55.65 38.19 -65.95
C HIS A 4 -55.11 37.72 -64.60
N ALA A 5 -55.13 36.40 -64.43
CA ALA A 5 -54.39 35.68 -63.41
C ALA A 5 -52.97 35.40 -63.94
N PRO A 6 -51.89 35.63 -63.16
CA PRO A 6 -50.57 35.16 -63.51
C PRO A 6 -50.22 33.83 -62.83
N ALA A 7 -49.40 33.07 -63.56
CA ALA A 7 -49.04 31.68 -63.37
C ALA A 7 -48.14 31.40 -62.16
N SER A 8 -48.28 30.18 -61.64
CA SER A 8 -47.51 29.56 -60.58
C SER A 8 -46.03 29.32 -60.96
N GLN A 9 -45.10 29.81 -60.14
CA GLN A 9 -43.67 29.50 -60.19
C GLN A 9 -43.33 28.20 -59.43
N PRO A 10 -42.33 27.41 -59.88
CA PRO A 10 -41.96 26.15 -59.24
C PRO A 10 -41.07 26.38 -58.00
N ALA A 11 -41.29 25.54 -56.98
CA ALA A 11 -40.61 25.60 -55.69
C ALA A 11 -39.12 25.23 -55.79
N THR A 12 -38.25 26.11 -55.31
CA THR A 12 -36.83 25.85 -55.08
C THR A 12 -36.64 24.91 -53.89
N ALA A 13 -36.03 23.74 -54.13
CA ALA A 13 -35.64 22.80 -53.08
C ALA A 13 -34.56 23.43 -52.17
N ARG A 14 -34.91 23.69 -50.91
CA ARG A 14 -33.96 24.11 -49.87
C ARG A 14 -33.13 22.89 -49.44
N THR A 15 -31.84 22.92 -49.73
CA THR A 15 -30.85 21.98 -49.20
C THR A 15 -30.82 22.10 -47.68
N ALA A 16 -31.07 20.99 -46.99
CA ALA A 16 -30.97 20.92 -45.53
C ALA A 16 -29.50 21.09 -45.08
N PRO A 17 -29.22 21.78 -43.97
CA PRO A 17 -27.87 21.90 -43.46
C PRO A 17 -27.37 20.54 -42.97
N ALA A 18 -26.17 20.15 -43.40
CA ALA A 18 -25.51 18.94 -42.93
C ALA A 18 -25.28 19.02 -41.41
N THR A 19 -25.81 18.03 -40.69
CA THR A 19 -25.54 17.81 -39.26
C THR A 19 -24.02 17.69 -39.06
N PRO A 20 -23.40 18.39 -38.09
CA PRO A 20 -21.98 18.24 -37.85
C PRO A 20 -21.71 16.80 -37.41
N ALA A 21 -20.84 16.09 -38.14
CA ALA A 21 -20.37 14.78 -37.73
C ALA A 21 -19.75 14.88 -36.33
N THR A 22 -20.42 14.29 -35.34
CA THR A 22 -19.85 14.11 -34.00
C THR A 22 -18.66 13.17 -34.12
N PHE A 23 -17.45 13.72 -34.20
CA PHE A 23 -16.21 12.94 -34.06
C PHE A 23 -16.22 12.25 -32.69
N HIS A 24 -16.62 10.99 -32.65
CA HIS A 24 -16.48 10.16 -31.47
C HIS A 24 -14.99 9.91 -31.24
N ARG A 25 -14.34 10.73 -30.39
CA ARG A 25 -12.96 10.49 -29.96
C ARG A 25 -12.83 9.08 -29.38
N LYS A 26 -12.11 8.21 -30.09
CA LYS A 26 -11.80 6.84 -29.67
C LYS A 26 -11.33 6.80 -28.23
N ARG A 27 -11.83 5.82 -27.46
CA ARG A 27 -11.54 5.68 -26.03
C ARG A 27 -10.02 5.63 -25.77
N PRO A 28 -9.51 6.29 -24.71
CA PRO A 28 -8.08 6.23 -24.40
C PRO A 28 -7.68 4.84 -23.92
N THR A 29 -6.45 4.45 -24.24
CA THR A 29 -5.76 3.29 -23.65
C THR A 29 -4.73 3.81 -22.65
N VAL A 30 -4.85 3.37 -21.40
CA VAL A 30 -4.02 3.83 -20.28
C VAL A 30 -3.13 2.69 -19.81
N LEU A 31 -1.83 2.77 -20.10
CA LEU A 31 -0.83 1.83 -19.62
C LEU A 31 -0.32 2.25 -18.23
N SER A 32 -0.60 1.42 -17.22
CA SER A 32 0.03 1.55 -15.90
C SER A 32 1.48 1.09 -15.98
N TYR A 33 2.40 2.06 -16.07
CA TYR A 33 3.81 1.82 -16.29
C TYR A 33 4.55 1.62 -14.97
N GLY A 34 4.98 0.37 -14.73
CA GLY A 34 5.62 -0.04 -13.48
C GLY A 34 7.13 0.15 -13.43
N LEU A 35 7.75 0.50 -14.57
CA LEU A 35 9.21 0.56 -14.80
C LEU A 35 9.91 -0.81 -14.90
N GLY A 36 9.15 -1.89 -15.05
CA GLY A 36 9.67 -3.25 -15.11
C GLY A 36 9.61 -3.84 -16.52
N ALA A 37 10.18 -5.03 -16.68
CA ALA A 37 10.17 -5.77 -17.94
C ALA A 37 8.75 -5.92 -18.54
N ASP A 38 7.77 -6.32 -17.72
CA ASP A 38 6.38 -6.57 -18.19
C ASP A 38 5.74 -5.33 -18.82
N SER A 39 5.75 -4.20 -18.11
CA SER A 39 5.15 -2.96 -18.63
C SER A 39 5.99 -2.35 -19.76
N THR A 40 7.29 -2.63 -19.82
CA THR A 40 8.16 -2.15 -20.90
C THR A 40 7.97 -2.96 -22.17
N ALA A 41 7.82 -4.29 -22.07
CA ALA A 41 7.48 -5.14 -23.21
C ALA A 41 6.17 -4.69 -23.87
N ILE A 42 5.12 -4.46 -23.08
CA ILE A 42 3.84 -3.94 -23.60
C ILE A 42 4.03 -2.61 -24.34
N LEU A 43 4.81 -1.70 -23.75
CA LEU A 43 5.06 -0.40 -24.34
C LEU A 43 5.78 -0.54 -25.69
N LEU A 44 6.79 -1.41 -25.76
CA LEU A 44 7.52 -1.69 -27.00
C LEU A 44 6.62 -2.33 -28.07
N MET A 45 5.75 -3.28 -27.69
CA MET A 45 4.75 -3.86 -28.60
C MET A 45 3.82 -2.78 -29.15
N PHE A 46 3.35 -1.86 -28.31
CA PHE A 46 2.49 -0.75 -28.73
C PHE A 46 3.21 0.24 -29.64
N LEU A 47 4.50 0.51 -29.40
CA LEU A 47 5.31 1.40 -30.24
C LEU A 47 5.59 0.80 -31.62
N ALA A 48 5.85 -0.51 -31.66
CA ALA A 48 6.17 -1.25 -32.88
C ALA A 48 4.95 -1.45 -33.78
N GLU A 49 3.82 -1.89 -33.21
CA GLU A 49 2.62 -2.25 -33.97
C GLU A 49 1.34 -1.67 -33.32
N PRO A 50 1.14 -0.33 -33.33
CA PRO A 50 0.00 0.30 -32.66
C PRO A 50 -1.36 -0.27 -33.09
N ALA A 51 -1.56 -0.44 -34.41
CA ALA A 51 -2.83 -0.90 -34.97
C ALA A 51 -3.18 -2.34 -34.55
N ALA A 52 -2.18 -3.23 -34.40
CA ALA A 52 -2.38 -4.60 -33.94
C ALA A 52 -2.95 -4.66 -32.51
N HIS A 53 -2.73 -3.60 -31.72
CA HIS A 53 -3.26 -3.45 -30.37
C HIS A 53 -4.49 -2.53 -30.29
N GLY A 54 -5.02 -2.13 -31.45
CA GLY A 54 -6.18 -1.24 -31.57
C GLY A 54 -5.89 0.18 -31.09
N LEU A 55 -4.65 0.65 -31.18
CA LEU A 55 -4.24 2.04 -30.94
C LEU A 55 -4.24 2.82 -32.26
N GLU A 56 -4.28 4.15 -32.16
CA GLU A 56 -4.01 5.02 -33.32
C GLU A 56 -2.55 4.92 -33.74
N LEU A 57 -2.27 5.10 -35.04
CA LEU A 57 -0.89 5.00 -35.58
C LEU A 57 0.05 6.08 -35.01
N ASP A 58 -0.51 7.23 -34.63
CA ASP A 58 0.17 8.34 -33.99
C ASP A 58 0.21 8.22 -32.45
N LEU A 59 -0.38 7.17 -31.88
CA LEU A 59 -0.46 6.90 -30.45
C LEU A 59 -1.12 8.04 -29.66
N SER A 60 -1.96 8.86 -30.30
CA SER A 60 -2.68 9.97 -29.66
C SER A 60 -3.65 9.49 -28.58
N ASP A 61 -4.17 8.26 -28.72
CA ASP A 61 -5.05 7.58 -27.79
C ASP A 61 -4.32 6.78 -26.70
N LEU A 62 -2.98 6.71 -26.71
CA LEU A 62 -2.18 6.07 -25.67
C LEU A 62 -1.74 7.07 -24.60
N VAL A 63 -2.04 6.75 -23.34
CA VAL A 63 -1.51 7.44 -22.16
C VAL A 63 -0.69 6.45 -21.34
N VAL A 64 0.58 6.74 -21.13
CA VAL A 64 1.44 6.00 -20.21
C VAL A 64 1.40 6.73 -18.88
N VAL A 65 1.04 6.04 -17.80
CA VAL A 65 0.96 6.64 -16.46
C VAL A 65 1.85 5.88 -15.48
N HIS A 66 2.73 6.62 -14.80
CA HIS A 66 3.61 6.08 -13.78
C HIS A 66 3.24 6.64 -12.39
N ALA A 67 2.86 5.75 -11.47
CA ALA A 67 2.60 6.08 -10.08
C ALA A 67 3.88 5.90 -9.24
N ILE A 68 4.48 7.02 -8.86
CA ILE A 68 5.77 7.11 -8.17
C ILE A 68 5.56 6.84 -6.69
N THR A 69 6.29 5.85 -6.17
CA THR A 69 6.32 5.55 -4.74
C THR A 69 7.40 6.31 -4.00
N GLY A 70 8.46 6.73 -4.70
CA GLY A 70 9.59 7.44 -4.10
C GLY A 70 10.73 6.51 -3.65
N ASP A 71 10.57 5.22 -3.84
CA ASP A 71 11.44 4.16 -3.31
C ASP A 71 11.70 3.05 -4.34
N GLU A 72 11.49 3.35 -5.62
CA GLU A 72 11.94 2.55 -6.75
C GLU A 72 13.48 2.38 -6.71
N PHE A 73 13.98 1.25 -7.22
CA PHE A 73 15.43 1.08 -7.35
C PHE A 73 16.00 2.04 -8.40
N VAL A 74 17.21 2.56 -8.11
CA VAL A 74 17.91 3.53 -8.95
C VAL A 74 18.20 2.97 -10.35
N ASP A 75 18.59 1.70 -10.46
CA ASP A 75 18.83 1.05 -11.76
C ASP A 75 17.55 0.95 -12.61
N SER A 76 16.38 0.71 -12.00
CA SER A 76 15.08 0.76 -12.72
C SER A 76 14.79 2.14 -13.29
N LEU A 77 15.14 3.21 -12.57
CA LEU A 77 14.95 4.58 -13.04
C LEU A 77 15.94 4.92 -14.17
N ASP A 78 17.20 4.49 -14.03
CA ASP A 78 18.26 4.69 -15.03
C ASP A 78 17.91 4.06 -16.38
N TYR A 79 17.52 2.77 -16.39
CA TYR A 79 17.13 2.07 -17.61
C TYR A 79 16.01 2.80 -18.35
N VAL A 80 15.01 3.30 -17.63
CA VAL A 80 13.89 4.03 -18.24
C VAL A 80 14.34 5.35 -18.84
N ASN A 81 15.14 6.14 -18.10
CA ASN A 81 15.68 7.41 -18.60
C ASN A 81 16.46 7.24 -19.90
N ARG A 82 17.31 6.22 -19.95
CA ARG A 82 18.27 6.01 -21.03
C ARG A 82 17.67 5.28 -22.23
N LEU A 83 16.83 4.26 -21.99
CA LEU A 83 16.36 3.35 -23.04
C LEU A 83 14.91 3.61 -23.45
N VAL A 84 14.04 4.01 -22.53
CA VAL A 84 12.58 4.06 -22.79
C VAL A 84 12.11 5.47 -23.13
N LEU A 85 12.51 6.49 -22.35
CA LEU A 85 12.06 7.86 -22.60
C LEU A 85 12.41 8.40 -24.00
N PRO A 86 13.59 8.11 -24.59
CA PRO A 86 13.88 8.53 -25.96
C PRO A 86 12.86 8.00 -26.98
N LEU A 87 12.42 6.75 -26.82
CA LEU A 87 11.41 6.14 -27.69
C LEU A 87 10.05 6.84 -27.57
N LEU A 88 9.64 7.17 -26.33
CA LEU A 88 8.38 7.89 -26.09
C LEU A 88 8.40 9.29 -26.69
N ARG A 89 9.51 10.02 -26.54
CA ARG A 89 9.66 11.34 -27.15
C ARG A 89 9.61 11.26 -28.68
N ALA A 90 10.35 10.32 -29.28
CA ALA A 90 10.39 10.16 -30.73
C ALA A 90 9.01 9.87 -31.33
N ARG A 91 8.15 9.17 -30.58
CA ARG A 91 6.78 8.82 -31.00
C ARG A 91 5.70 9.71 -30.36
N SER A 92 6.09 10.82 -29.71
CA SER A 92 5.20 11.77 -29.04
C SER A 92 4.16 11.14 -28.09
N VAL A 93 4.53 10.04 -27.41
CA VAL A 93 3.66 9.34 -26.48
C VAL A 93 3.53 10.14 -25.19
N ARG A 94 2.29 10.35 -24.73
CA ARG A 94 2.02 11.06 -23.47
C ARG A 94 2.43 10.20 -22.28
N LEU A 95 3.37 10.69 -21.48
CA LEU A 95 3.74 10.14 -20.18
C LEU A 95 3.25 11.07 -19.06
N VAL A 96 2.50 10.52 -18.13
CA VAL A 96 2.03 11.20 -16.91
C VAL A 96 2.67 10.58 -15.68
N GLN A 97 3.30 11.40 -14.85
CA GLN A 97 4.02 10.98 -13.67
C GLN A 97 3.33 11.53 -12.43
N ILE A 98 2.74 10.65 -11.63
CA ILE A 98 1.86 11.02 -10.51
C ILE A 98 2.34 10.44 -9.20
N CYS A 99 2.12 11.15 -8.11
CA CYS A 99 2.53 10.73 -6.77
C CYS A 99 1.53 11.24 -5.70
N ARG A 100 1.72 10.80 -4.46
CA ARG A 100 1.03 11.44 -3.32
C ARG A 100 1.62 12.83 -3.09
N ALA A 101 0.74 13.83 -2.96
CA ALA A 101 1.15 15.18 -2.60
C ALA A 101 1.52 15.32 -1.11
N GLY A 102 1.06 14.40 -0.27
CA GLY A 102 1.30 14.41 1.17
C GLY A 102 0.81 13.16 1.90
N LYS A 103 0.93 13.22 3.22
CA LYS A 103 0.59 12.14 4.17
C LYS A 103 -0.89 11.81 4.19
N SER A 104 -1.74 12.82 4.11
CA SER A 104 -3.18 12.71 4.18
C SER A 104 -3.80 12.57 2.79
N ASP A 105 -4.99 11.99 2.70
CA ASP A 105 -5.72 11.90 1.43
C ASP A 105 -6.20 13.29 0.97
N THR A 106 -6.39 14.23 1.90
CA THR A 106 -6.71 15.63 1.61
C THR A 106 -5.57 16.42 0.96
N ASP A 107 -4.33 15.96 1.12
CA ASP A 107 -3.19 16.56 0.40
C ASP A 107 -3.30 16.31 -1.11
N GLY A 108 -3.96 15.21 -1.50
CA GLY A 108 -4.28 14.90 -2.89
C GLY A 108 -3.19 14.15 -3.66
N VAL A 109 -3.38 14.16 -4.98
CA VAL A 109 -2.44 13.63 -5.98
C VAL A 109 -1.69 14.80 -6.61
N LEU A 110 -0.38 14.66 -6.76
CA LEU A 110 0.45 15.61 -7.49
C LEU A 110 0.93 14.98 -8.81
N VAL A 111 0.62 15.65 -9.91
CA VAL A 111 1.18 15.38 -11.24
C VAL A 111 2.51 16.13 -11.32
N LEU A 112 3.63 15.40 -11.29
CA LEU A 112 4.97 15.97 -11.37
C LEU A 112 5.36 16.35 -12.80
N ASP A 113 4.88 15.57 -13.77
CA ASP A 113 5.11 15.78 -15.20
C ASP A 113 3.95 15.17 -15.99
N ASP A 114 3.55 15.83 -17.06
CA ASP A 114 2.55 15.38 -18.03
C ASP A 114 2.96 15.92 -19.39
N SER A 115 3.64 15.07 -20.16
CA SER A 115 4.37 15.51 -21.34
C SER A 115 4.35 14.46 -22.44
N ARG A 116 4.31 14.93 -23.70
CA ARG A 116 4.59 14.11 -24.89
C ARG A 116 6.08 14.11 -25.27
N ALA A 117 6.89 14.90 -24.55
CA ALA A 117 8.33 14.95 -24.70
C ALA A 117 9.05 14.72 -23.34
N PRO A 118 8.78 13.60 -22.63
CA PRO A 118 9.30 13.38 -21.28
C PRO A 118 10.84 13.32 -21.26
N ARG A 119 11.45 14.10 -20.37
CA ARG A 119 12.92 14.23 -20.26
C ARG A 119 13.54 13.38 -19.15
N ARG A 120 12.78 13.08 -18.09
CA ARG A 120 13.25 12.31 -16.93
C ARG A 120 12.09 11.54 -16.30
N ILE A 121 12.40 10.37 -15.76
CA ILE A 121 11.53 9.67 -14.82
C ILE A 121 11.81 10.24 -13.42
N HIS A 122 10.77 10.65 -12.71
CA HIS A 122 10.90 11.23 -11.38
C HIS A 122 11.10 10.12 -10.34
N ALA A 123 12.21 10.21 -9.61
CA ALA A 123 12.54 9.25 -8.55
C ALA A 123 11.63 9.35 -7.33
N ALA A 124 11.08 10.55 -7.05
CA ALA A 124 10.24 10.78 -5.89
C ALA A 124 9.33 12.01 -6.06
N GLY A 125 8.21 11.97 -5.36
CA GLY A 125 7.38 13.14 -5.05
C GLY A 125 7.65 13.67 -3.63
N PRO A 126 6.80 14.60 -3.14
CA PRO A 126 6.95 15.22 -1.82
C PRO A 126 6.66 14.27 -0.65
N TRP A 127 5.94 13.15 -0.88
CA TRP A 127 5.67 12.15 0.14
C TRP A 127 5.92 10.75 -0.38
N ARG A 128 6.98 10.10 0.13
CA ARG A 128 7.40 8.76 -0.29
C ARG A 128 6.75 7.67 0.54
N LEU A 129 6.79 6.44 0.04
CA LEU A 129 6.37 5.28 0.80
C LEU A 129 7.23 5.11 2.06
N SER A 130 8.54 5.32 1.96
CA SER A 130 9.44 5.29 3.12
C SER A 130 9.11 6.36 4.16
N ASP A 131 8.67 7.56 3.78
CA ASP A 131 8.26 8.60 4.73
C ASP A 131 7.02 8.17 5.53
N GLU A 132 6.02 7.59 4.86
CA GLU A 132 4.84 7.02 5.50
C GLU A 132 5.22 5.91 6.49
N LEU A 133 6.13 5.03 6.08
CA LEU A 133 6.56 3.88 6.87
C LEU A 133 7.42 4.29 8.07
N ARG A 134 8.32 5.26 7.91
CA ARG A 134 9.13 5.87 8.98
C ARG A 134 8.24 6.57 10.01
N ALA A 135 7.35 7.45 9.56
CA ALA A 135 6.41 8.14 10.45
C ALA A 135 5.46 7.15 11.16
N ALA A 136 5.06 6.07 10.49
CA ALA A 136 4.24 5.03 11.10
C ALA A 136 5.03 4.12 12.05
N GLY A 137 6.36 4.05 11.94
CA GLY A 137 7.21 3.09 12.62
C GLY A 137 6.86 1.66 12.23
N THR A 138 6.75 1.38 10.94
CA THR A 138 6.32 0.08 10.40
C THR A 138 7.01 -0.23 9.07
N VAL A 139 7.17 -1.50 8.72
CA VAL A 139 7.41 -1.97 7.34
C VAL A 139 6.09 -2.15 6.56
N PRO A 140 6.12 -2.37 5.23
CA PRO A 140 4.90 -2.65 4.48
C PRO A 140 4.16 -3.86 5.05
N GLN A 141 2.93 -3.62 5.49
CA GLN A 141 2.14 -4.65 6.17
C GLN A 141 1.59 -5.66 5.17
N LEU A 142 1.88 -6.94 5.42
CA LEU A 142 1.29 -8.09 4.74
C LEU A 142 0.07 -8.67 5.49
N ALA A 143 -0.27 -8.12 6.65
CA ALA A 143 -1.31 -8.65 7.51
C ALA A 143 -2.65 -8.78 6.77
N ASN A 144 -3.29 -9.94 6.93
CA ASN A 144 -4.58 -10.28 6.31
C ASN A 144 -4.57 -10.23 4.77
N GLY A 145 -3.41 -10.44 4.14
CA GLY A 145 -3.27 -10.48 2.67
C GLY A 145 -3.50 -9.14 1.97
N GLN A 146 -3.58 -8.03 2.72
CA GLN A 146 -3.84 -6.70 2.15
C GLN A 146 -2.53 -6.00 1.77
N ARG A 147 -2.41 -5.59 0.50
CA ARG A 147 -1.27 -4.83 -0.02
C ARG A 147 -1.46 -3.33 0.18
N ARG A 148 -1.49 -2.88 1.43
CA ARG A 148 -1.84 -1.48 1.78
C ARG A 148 -0.94 -0.44 1.13
N CYS A 149 0.37 -0.70 1.03
CA CYS A 149 1.30 0.18 0.34
C CYS A 149 0.90 0.37 -1.14
N SER A 150 0.65 -0.74 -1.85
CA SER A 150 0.21 -0.71 -3.25
C SER A 150 -1.12 0.00 -3.42
N ILE A 151 -2.07 -0.20 -2.51
CA ILE A 151 -3.37 0.49 -2.57
C ILE A 151 -3.17 2.00 -2.37
N ARG A 152 -2.42 2.45 -1.36
CA ARG A 152 -2.31 3.88 -1.03
C ARG A 152 -1.41 4.68 -1.97
N PHE A 153 -0.34 4.08 -2.48
CA PHE A 153 0.67 4.77 -3.29
C PHE A 153 0.57 4.48 -4.79
N LYS A 154 -0.20 3.47 -5.20
CA LYS A 154 -0.45 3.19 -6.62
C LYS A 154 -1.93 3.27 -6.94
N GLY A 155 -2.75 2.37 -6.37
CA GLY A 155 -4.18 2.29 -6.69
C GLY A 155 -4.92 3.61 -6.48
N TRP A 156 -4.89 4.14 -5.25
CA TRP A 156 -5.55 5.40 -4.90
C TRP A 156 -5.06 6.58 -5.73
N VAL A 157 -3.77 6.65 -6.05
CA VAL A 157 -3.19 7.75 -6.84
C VAL A 157 -3.65 7.64 -8.30
N LEU A 158 -3.62 6.45 -8.89
CA LEU A 158 -4.10 6.17 -10.24
C LEU A 158 -5.61 6.41 -10.36
N ASP A 159 -6.39 5.95 -9.40
CA ASP A 159 -7.85 6.05 -9.41
C ASP A 159 -8.30 7.52 -9.33
N ASN A 160 -7.73 8.31 -8.41
CA ASN A 160 -8.07 9.74 -8.29
C ASN A 160 -7.59 10.55 -9.50
N TRP A 161 -6.40 10.26 -10.04
CA TRP A 161 -5.94 10.90 -11.26
C TRP A 161 -6.83 10.55 -12.46
N ALA A 162 -7.16 9.27 -12.66
CA ALA A 162 -8.00 8.84 -13.77
C ALA A 162 -9.42 9.44 -13.69
N ALA A 163 -10.00 9.51 -12.48
CA ALA A 163 -11.28 10.16 -12.27
C ALA A 163 -11.25 11.66 -12.64
N ALA A 164 -10.18 12.37 -12.28
CA ALA A 164 -10.02 13.78 -12.64
C ALA A 164 -9.73 13.99 -14.13
N GLU A 165 -8.94 13.11 -14.75
CA GLU A 165 -8.51 13.22 -16.15
C GLU A 165 -9.62 12.84 -17.14
N PHE A 166 -10.39 11.80 -16.84
CA PHE A 166 -11.38 11.24 -17.77
C PHE A 166 -12.82 11.57 -17.40
N GLY A 167 -13.09 11.99 -16.15
CA GLY A 167 -14.46 12.19 -15.67
C GLY A 167 -15.31 10.94 -15.88
N ASP A 168 -16.40 11.09 -16.64
CA ASP A 168 -17.29 9.97 -16.97
C ASP A 168 -16.89 9.16 -18.21
N ARG A 169 -15.85 9.59 -18.93
CA ARG A 169 -15.36 8.88 -20.10
C ARG A 169 -14.75 7.53 -19.70
N SER A 170 -15.19 6.47 -20.36
CA SER A 170 -14.57 5.15 -20.18
C SER A 170 -13.19 5.09 -20.83
N PHE A 171 -12.31 4.27 -20.27
CA PHE A 171 -10.97 4.03 -20.81
C PHE A 171 -10.59 2.55 -20.72
N ARG A 172 -9.65 2.13 -21.56
CA ARG A 172 -9.04 0.80 -21.49
C ARG A 172 -7.83 0.86 -20.56
N ARG A 173 -7.81 0.08 -19.48
CA ARG A 173 -6.67 -0.01 -18.56
C ARG A 173 -5.79 -1.18 -18.90
N VAL A 174 -4.51 -0.92 -19.12
CA VAL A 174 -3.51 -1.93 -19.41
C VAL A 174 -2.60 -2.14 -18.19
N ILE A 175 -2.52 -3.39 -17.75
CA ILE A 175 -1.66 -3.84 -16.63
C ILE A 175 -0.76 -4.97 -17.14
N GLY A 176 0.52 -4.93 -16.74
CA GLY A 176 1.53 -5.91 -17.12
C GLY A 176 1.42 -7.26 -16.41
N TYR A 177 0.30 -7.98 -16.57
CA TYR A 177 0.21 -9.40 -16.22
C TYR A 177 0.61 -10.25 -17.42
N HIS A 178 1.54 -11.17 -17.21
CA HIS A 178 2.04 -12.11 -18.23
C HIS A 178 1.32 -13.48 -18.13
N ALA A 179 1.60 -14.39 -19.06
CA ALA A 179 0.88 -15.66 -19.20
C ALA A 179 0.89 -16.54 -17.94
N ASP A 180 1.93 -16.44 -17.11
CA ASP A 180 2.03 -17.20 -15.85
C ASP A 180 1.25 -16.55 -14.68
N GLU A 181 0.59 -15.40 -14.91
CA GLU A 181 -0.14 -14.62 -13.91
C GLU A 181 -1.66 -14.55 -14.15
N LEU A 182 -2.23 -15.52 -14.87
CA LEU A 182 -3.67 -15.57 -15.23
C LEU A 182 -4.61 -15.32 -14.03
N GLY A 183 -4.37 -15.96 -12.89
CA GLY A 183 -5.20 -15.76 -11.70
C GLY A 183 -5.19 -14.33 -11.15
N ARG A 184 -4.13 -13.54 -11.43
CA ARG A 184 -4.11 -12.10 -11.09
C ARG A 184 -4.99 -11.29 -12.04
N ALA A 185 -4.96 -11.62 -13.33
CA ALA A 185 -5.80 -10.98 -14.35
C ALA A 185 -7.29 -11.28 -14.12
N GLU A 186 -7.65 -12.52 -13.79
CA GLU A 186 -9.03 -12.89 -13.45
C GLU A 186 -9.56 -12.14 -12.23
N LYS A 187 -8.73 -12.03 -11.19
CA LYS A 187 -9.07 -11.28 -9.99
C LYS A 187 -9.27 -9.79 -10.28
N ASP A 188 -8.37 -9.18 -11.06
CA ASP A 188 -8.51 -7.78 -11.47
C ASP A 188 -9.78 -7.54 -12.28
N SER A 189 -10.05 -8.40 -13.28
CA SER A 189 -11.26 -8.34 -14.10
C SER A 189 -12.53 -8.50 -13.28
N THR A 190 -12.53 -9.39 -12.28
CA THR A 190 -13.68 -9.59 -11.38
C THR A 190 -13.94 -8.36 -10.52
N ILE A 191 -12.88 -7.76 -9.97
CA ILE A 191 -12.99 -6.51 -9.20
C ILE A 191 -13.52 -5.40 -10.10
N GLN A 192 -12.99 -5.26 -11.32
CA GLN A 192 -13.40 -4.19 -12.23
C GLN A 192 -14.85 -4.36 -12.72
N ARG A 193 -15.30 -5.59 -13.00
CA ARG A 193 -16.71 -5.86 -13.31
C ARG A 193 -17.63 -5.40 -12.19
N ARG A 194 -17.31 -5.76 -10.94
CA ARG A 194 -18.09 -5.31 -9.78
C ARG A 194 -18.14 -3.79 -9.69
N LEU A 195 -17.01 -3.10 -9.87
CA LEU A 195 -16.96 -1.63 -9.84
C LEU A 195 -17.79 -1.00 -10.96
N ASN A 196 -17.74 -1.55 -12.17
CA ASN A 196 -18.57 -1.08 -13.29
C ASN A 196 -20.06 -1.28 -13.01
N THR A 197 -20.45 -2.44 -12.46
CA THR A 197 -21.84 -2.70 -12.04
C THR A 197 -22.30 -1.74 -10.94
N GLU A 198 -21.48 -1.54 -9.90
CA GLU A 198 -21.78 -0.61 -8.80
C GLU A 198 -21.94 0.84 -9.29
N ALA A 199 -21.24 1.23 -10.36
CA ALA A 199 -21.34 2.55 -10.97
C ALA A 199 -22.46 2.68 -12.02
N GLY A 200 -23.13 1.58 -12.38
CA GLY A 200 -24.14 1.57 -13.46
C GLY A 200 -23.58 1.89 -14.85
N ARG A 201 -22.26 1.91 -15.03
CA ARG A 201 -21.57 2.22 -16.29
C ARG A 201 -20.21 1.54 -16.38
N THR A 202 -19.69 1.40 -17.60
CA THR A 202 -18.30 0.99 -17.80
C THR A 202 -17.36 2.14 -17.43
N ILE A 203 -16.71 2.06 -16.27
CA ILE A 203 -15.67 3.00 -15.87
C ILE A 203 -14.38 2.69 -16.64
N CYS A 204 -13.99 1.42 -16.60
CA CYS A 204 -12.73 0.95 -17.13
C CYS A 204 -12.87 -0.49 -17.64
N GLU A 205 -12.20 -0.79 -18.75
CA GLU A 205 -12.05 -2.14 -19.29
C GLU A 205 -10.60 -2.62 -19.14
N PRO A 206 -10.33 -3.69 -18.37
CA PRO A 206 -9.00 -4.25 -18.26
C PRO A 206 -8.53 -4.91 -19.57
N HIS A 207 -7.25 -4.78 -19.89
CA HIS A 207 -6.62 -5.37 -21.07
C HIS A 207 -5.21 -5.88 -20.73
N TYR A 208 -4.87 -7.10 -21.19
CA TYR A 208 -3.65 -7.80 -20.78
C TYR A 208 -2.85 -8.32 -22.00
N PRO A 209 -2.10 -7.46 -22.70
CA PRO A 209 -1.43 -7.81 -23.96
C PRO A 209 -0.47 -9.00 -23.88
N LEU A 210 0.29 -9.12 -22.78
CA LEU A 210 1.27 -10.21 -22.63
C LEU A 210 0.60 -11.59 -22.50
N ILE A 211 -0.57 -11.65 -21.86
CA ILE A 211 -1.37 -12.88 -21.81
C ILE A 211 -1.88 -13.23 -23.21
N LEU A 212 -2.39 -12.24 -23.96
CA LEU A 212 -2.86 -12.43 -25.34
C LEU A 212 -1.73 -12.91 -26.27
N ALA A 213 -0.53 -12.35 -26.08
CA ALA A 213 0.68 -12.76 -26.79
C ALA A 213 1.29 -14.07 -26.26
N ARG A 214 0.68 -14.72 -25.25
CA ARG A 214 1.16 -15.95 -24.61
C ARG A 214 2.60 -15.86 -24.08
N MET A 215 3.02 -14.66 -23.70
CA MET A 215 4.37 -14.44 -23.19
C MET A 215 4.41 -14.74 -21.69
N GLY A 216 5.13 -15.78 -21.29
CA GLY A 216 5.55 -16.01 -19.90
C GLY A 216 6.74 -15.11 -19.52
N ARG A 217 7.21 -15.22 -18.27
CA ARG A 217 8.31 -14.39 -17.74
C ARG A 217 9.55 -14.37 -18.63
N ALA A 218 10.04 -15.55 -19.03
CA ALA A 218 11.25 -15.67 -19.83
C ALA A 218 11.09 -15.03 -21.22
N ALA A 219 9.93 -15.21 -21.85
CA ALA A 219 9.63 -14.60 -23.16
C ALA A 219 9.57 -13.07 -23.07
N VAL A 220 9.01 -12.52 -21.98
CA VAL A 220 9.02 -11.07 -21.72
C VAL A 220 10.45 -10.54 -21.57
N GLU A 221 11.28 -11.19 -20.76
CA GLU A 221 12.66 -10.77 -20.53
C GLU A 221 13.49 -10.84 -21.84
N ALA A 222 13.33 -11.91 -22.61
CA ALA A 222 13.98 -12.06 -23.91
C ALA A 222 13.52 -10.99 -24.92
N TYR A 223 12.22 -10.70 -24.99
CA TYR A 223 11.70 -9.68 -25.89
C TYR A 223 12.26 -8.29 -25.58
N VAL A 224 12.32 -7.92 -24.29
CA VAL A 224 12.88 -6.63 -23.88
C VAL A 224 14.37 -6.57 -24.17
N LEU A 225 15.12 -7.63 -23.87
CA LEU A 225 16.55 -7.72 -24.17
C LEU A 225 16.80 -7.55 -25.67
N ASN A 226 16.07 -8.27 -26.52
CA ASN A 226 16.23 -8.19 -27.97
C ASN A 226 15.85 -6.81 -28.52
N SER A 227 14.88 -6.13 -27.91
CA SER A 227 14.39 -4.82 -28.36
C SER A 227 15.29 -3.66 -27.92
N LEU A 228 15.92 -3.76 -26.75
CA LEU A 228 16.67 -2.64 -26.14
C LEU A 228 18.17 -2.90 -26.02
N GLY A 229 18.63 -4.12 -26.29
CA GLY A 229 20.03 -4.52 -26.13
C GLY A 229 20.47 -4.73 -24.68
N GLU A 230 19.60 -4.48 -23.69
CA GLU A 230 19.91 -4.60 -22.27
C GLU A 230 18.81 -5.32 -21.47
N PRO A 231 19.18 -6.15 -20.49
CA PRO A 231 18.20 -6.83 -19.65
C PRO A 231 17.58 -5.85 -18.65
N ILE A 232 16.26 -5.67 -18.72
CA ILE A 232 15.51 -4.89 -17.73
C ILE A 232 15.00 -5.81 -16.63
N LYS A 233 15.34 -5.50 -15.38
CA LYS A 233 14.88 -6.23 -14.19
C LYS A 233 13.41 -5.94 -13.88
N LYS A 234 12.75 -6.81 -13.13
CA LYS A 234 11.42 -6.50 -12.58
C LYS A 234 11.51 -5.31 -11.63
N SER A 235 10.52 -4.42 -11.72
CA SER A 235 10.42 -3.21 -10.90
C SER A 235 9.61 -3.45 -9.63
N TYR A 236 10.15 -3.00 -8.50
CA TYR A 236 9.47 -2.97 -7.21
C TYR A 236 10.21 -2.00 -6.27
N CYS A 237 9.55 -1.57 -5.19
CA CYS A 237 10.17 -0.70 -4.19
C CYS A 237 11.24 -1.47 -3.40
N ALA A 238 12.29 -0.81 -2.93
CA ALA A 238 13.38 -1.46 -2.21
C ALA A 238 12.93 -2.22 -0.94
N MET A 239 11.95 -1.68 -0.22
CA MET A 239 11.33 -2.30 0.95
C MET A 239 10.12 -3.19 0.60
N CYS A 240 10.02 -3.73 -0.61
CA CYS A 240 8.91 -4.59 -0.99
C CYS A 240 8.99 -5.93 -0.27
N PRO A 241 7.97 -6.32 0.53
CA PRO A 241 7.98 -7.62 1.21
C PRO A 241 7.72 -8.79 0.24
N PHE A 242 7.35 -8.49 -1.01
CA PHE A 242 7.21 -9.45 -2.10
C PHE A 242 8.46 -9.51 -2.99
N SER A 243 9.60 -8.97 -2.55
CA SER A 243 10.84 -9.00 -3.32
C SER A 243 11.19 -10.41 -3.82
N GLY A 244 10.96 -11.46 -3.03
CA GLY A 244 11.14 -12.87 -3.39
C GLY A 244 10.14 -13.45 -4.42
N VAL A 245 9.02 -12.77 -4.66
CA VAL A 245 8.07 -13.08 -5.74
C VAL A 245 8.34 -12.22 -6.97
N CYS A 246 8.84 -11.00 -6.75
CA CYS A 246 9.22 -10.08 -7.81
C CYS A 246 10.57 -10.46 -8.45
N ALA A 247 11.47 -11.04 -7.68
CA ALA A 247 12.77 -11.57 -8.06
C ALA A 247 13.03 -12.81 -7.19
N SER A 248 13.95 -13.69 -7.58
CA SER A 248 14.42 -14.70 -6.62
C SER A 248 15.10 -14.02 -5.43
N ARG A 249 15.19 -14.71 -4.29
CA ARG A 249 15.96 -14.23 -3.12
C ARG A 249 17.35 -13.77 -3.54
N ASP A 250 18.06 -14.61 -4.29
CA ASP A 250 19.44 -14.34 -4.72
C ASP A 250 19.55 -13.09 -5.59
N ARG A 251 18.65 -12.92 -6.57
CA ARG A 251 18.61 -11.73 -7.43
C ARG A 251 18.25 -10.47 -6.65
N HIS A 252 17.38 -10.57 -5.65
CA HIS A 252 17.07 -9.43 -4.79
C HIS A 252 18.27 -9.03 -3.94
N GLU A 253 18.92 -9.99 -3.28
CA GLU A 253 20.11 -9.73 -2.47
C GLU A 253 21.28 -9.20 -3.31
N GLU A 254 21.46 -9.70 -4.53
CA GLU A 254 22.42 -9.15 -5.49
C GLU A 254 22.14 -7.67 -5.79
N ARG A 255 20.88 -7.32 -6.03
CA ARG A 255 20.49 -5.92 -6.24
C ARG A 255 20.69 -5.06 -4.99
N LEU A 256 20.48 -5.60 -3.80
CA LEU A 256 20.79 -4.91 -2.54
C LEU A 256 22.31 -4.69 -2.37
N ARG A 257 23.15 -5.65 -2.76
CA ARG A 257 24.61 -5.50 -2.76
C ARG A 257 25.09 -4.43 -3.74
N ALA A 258 24.44 -4.31 -4.89
CA ALA A 258 24.72 -3.25 -5.86
C ALA A 258 24.32 -1.85 -5.35
N HIS A 259 23.41 -1.76 -4.38
CA HIS A 259 22.91 -0.51 -3.82
C HIS A 259 22.92 -0.53 -2.28
N PRO A 260 24.10 -0.58 -1.64
CA PRO A 260 24.20 -0.85 -0.20
C PRO A 260 23.56 0.24 0.68
N HIS A 261 23.52 1.48 0.22
CA HIS A 261 22.85 2.58 0.92
C HIS A 261 21.32 2.42 0.91
N VAL A 262 20.73 1.98 -0.21
CA VAL A 262 19.30 1.65 -0.30
C VAL A 262 18.98 0.49 0.63
N ALA A 263 19.80 -0.56 0.62
CA ALA A 263 19.62 -1.72 1.49
C ALA A 263 19.71 -1.35 2.98
N ALA A 264 20.68 -0.51 3.36
CA ALA A 264 20.81 0.02 4.71
C ALA A 264 19.56 0.81 5.16
N ASP A 265 18.96 1.58 4.26
CA ASP A 265 17.72 2.31 4.52
C ASP A 265 16.53 1.39 4.80
N VAL A 266 16.43 0.28 4.07
CA VAL A 266 15.40 -0.75 4.31
C VAL A 266 15.64 -1.45 5.65
N LEU A 267 16.89 -1.80 5.96
CA LEU A 267 17.26 -2.40 7.24
C LEU A 267 16.95 -1.48 8.43
N ARG A 268 17.20 -0.18 8.30
CA ARG A 268 16.83 0.81 9.33
C ARG A 268 15.32 0.90 9.51
N LEU A 269 14.55 0.85 8.43
CA LEU A 269 13.09 0.81 8.51
C LEU A 269 12.59 -0.44 9.24
N GLU A 270 13.16 -1.61 8.93
CA GLU A 270 12.86 -2.86 9.63
C GLU A 270 13.28 -2.78 11.11
N TYR A 271 14.46 -2.25 11.42
CA TYR A 271 14.96 -2.08 12.78
C TYR A 271 14.02 -1.24 13.65
N VAL A 272 13.58 -0.07 13.14
CA VAL A 272 12.62 0.80 13.85
C VAL A 272 11.28 0.09 14.03
N SER A 273 10.78 -0.58 12.97
CA SER A 273 9.54 -1.34 13.01
C SER A 273 9.59 -2.43 14.08
N MET A 274 10.69 -3.18 14.14
CA MET A 274 10.91 -4.23 15.13
C MET A 274 11.11 -3.64 16.52
N ALA A 275 11.81 -2.52 16.70
CA ALA A 275 11.95 -1.85 18.00
C ALA A 275 10.58 -1.57 18.63
N LEU A 276 9.63 -1.03 17.84
CA LEU A 276 8.27 -0.78 18.30
C LEU A 276 7.42 -2.04 18.37
N ASN A 277 7.73 -3.11 17.63
CA ASN A 277 7.02 -4.37 17.66
C ASN A 277 7.91 -5.53 17.18
N GLU A 278 8.38 -6.37 18.10
CA GLU A 278 9.28 -7.49 17.81
C GLU A 278 8.81 -8.37 16.63
N GLN A 279 7.50 -8.54 16.49
CA GLN A 279 6.87 -9.39 15.48
C GLN A 279 6.66 -8.70 14.11
N MET A 280 7.22 -7.51 13.89
CA MET A 280 7.00 -6.69 12.69
C MET A 280 8.27 -6.56 11.83
N SER A 281 8.83 -7.70 11.44
CA SER A 281 9.87 -7.79 10.41
C SER A 281 9.29 -7.63 8.99
N LEU A 282 10.16 -7.38 8.01
CA LEU A 282 9.80 -7.14 6.61
C LEU A 282 9.08 -8.34 5.99
N TYR A 283 9.52 -9.56 6.30
CA TYR A 283 8.94 -10.80 5.76
C TYR A 283 8.00 -11.52 6.75
N GLY A 284 7.68 -10.87 7.88
CA GLY A 284 6.78 -11.39 8.90
C GLY A 284 7.23 -12.78 9.41
N PRO A 285 6.37 -13.81 9.38
CA PRO A 285 6.73 -15.15 9.83
C PRO A 285 7.93 -15.77 9.09
N ALA A 286 8.23 -15.31 7.88
CA ALA A 286 9.37 -15.80 7.08
C ALA A 286 10.71 -15.11 7.43
N GLY A 287 10.78 -14.40 8.56
CA GLY A 287 12.00 -13.82 9.11
C GLY A 287 12.19 -12.34 8.82
N SER A 288 13.38 -11.84 9.15
CA SER A 288 13.82 -10.46 8.90
C SER A 288 14.73 -10.35 7.68
N LEU A 289 14.79 -9.17 7.07
CA LEU A 289 15.81 -8.88 6.05
C LEU A 289 17.20 -8.93 6.67
N TYR A 290 17.37 -8.40 7.88
CA TYR A 290 18.65 -8.47 8.60
C TYR A 290 19.15 -9.91 8.72
N GLY A 291 18.30 -10.83 9.23
CA GLY A 291 18.66 -12.23 9.39
C GLY A 291 19.08 -12.88 8.07
N ARG A 292 18.31 -12.65 6.99
CA ARG A 292 18.63 -13.16 5.66
C ARG A 292 19.98 -12.66 5.14
N LEU A 293 20.27 -11.37 5.32
CA LEU A 293 21.52 -10.79 4.83
C LEU A 293 22.73 -11.27 5.64
N THR A 294 22.56 -11.61 6.92
CA THR A 294 23.64 -12.16 7.76
C THR A 294 24.02 -13.61 7.42
N GLU A 295 23.17 -14.34 6.69
CA GLU A 295 23.46 -15.72 6.26
C GLU A 295 24.59 -15.80 5.22
N ASP A 296 24.88 -14.70 4.50
CA ASP A 296 25.87 -14.67 3.42
C ASP A 296 26.90 -13.53 3.62
N GLY A 297 28.18 -13.91 3.74
CA GLY A 297 29.30 -13.00 3.94
C GLY A 297 29.48 -11.96 2.83
N ARG A 298 28.96 -12.19 1.62
CA ARG A 298 28.97 -11.21 0.51
C ARG A 298 28.17 -9.96 0.81
N ASN A 299 27.27 -10.00 1.79
CA ASN A 299 26.45 -8.86 2.21
C ASN A 299 27.18 -7.92 3.19
N ARG A 300 28.48 -8.13 3.48
CA ARG A 300 29.26 -7.33 4.44
C ARG A 300 29.19 -5.82 4.18
N ALA A 301 29.24 -5.39 2.92
CA ALA A 301 29.15 -3.96 2.57
C ALA A 301 27.79 -3.35 2.97
N VAL A 302 26.70 -4.10 2.75
CA VAL A 302 25.34 -3.70 3.16
C VAL A 302 25.23 -3.61 4.67
N LEU A 303 25.72 -4.62 5.39
CA LEU A 303 25.67 -4.66 6.86
C LEU A 303 26.52 -3.54 7.49
N LYS A 304 27.69 -3.23 6.90
CA LYS A 304 28.53 -2.10 7.31
C LYS A 304 27.82 -0.76 7.08
N ALA A 305 27.18 -0.58 5.92
CA ALA A 305 26.41 0.62 5.62
C ALA A 305 25.23 0.79 6.58
N PHE A 306 24.55 -0.31 6.92
CA PHE A 306 23.49 -0.32 7.92
C PHE A 306 23.99 0.08 9.31
N GLN A 307 25.06 -0.54 9.80
CA GLN A 307 25.64 -0.21 11.10
C GLN A 307 26.08 1.26 11.17
N THR A 308 26.79 1.72 10.13
CA THR A 308 27.19 3.14 10.00
C THR A 308 25.96 4.06 10.04
N GLY A 309 24.88 3.67 9.35
CA GLY A 309 23.63 4.41 9.34
C GLY A 309 22.95 4.46 10.71
N LEU A 310 23.02 3.40 11.52
CA LEU A 310 22.54 3.43 12.91
C LEU A 310 23.39 4.37 13.77
N ASP A 311 24.71 4.31 13.64
CA ASP A 311 25.63 5.11 14.46
C ASP A 311 25.55 6.61 14.15
N GLN A 312 25.21 6.97 12.90
CA GLN A 312 25.02 8.35 12.47
C GLN A 312 23.59 8.88 12.67
N SER A 313 22.62 8.03 12.99
CA SER A 313 21.24 8.45 13.16
C SER A 313 21.04 9.12 14.53
N ALA A 314 20.24 10.19 14.57
CA ALA A 314 19.62 10.62 15.81
C ALA A 314 18.70 9.51 16.33
N TYR A 315 18.66 9.31 17.65
CA TYR A 315 17.82 8.34 18.31
C TYR A 315 16.75 9.02 19.14
N ALA A 316 15.66 8.29 19.37
CA ALA A 316 14.62 8.64 20.31
C ALA A 316 14.37 7.48 21.27
N VAL A 317 13.97 7.80 22.49
CA VAL A 317 13.31 6.83 23.35
C VAL A 317 11.82 6.96 23.11
N TYR A 318 11.19 5.87 22.66
CA TYR A 318 9.76 5.81 22.45
C TYR A 318 9.08 5.07 23.59
N GLU A 319 8.04 5.65 24.17
CA GLU A 319 7.04 4.94 24.94
C GLU A 319 6.04 4.31 23.98
N VAL A 320 5.84 2.99 24.09
CA VAL A 320 4.85 2.23 23.32
C VAL A 320 3.85 1.63 24.29
N ARG A 321 2.57 1.94 24.09
CA ARG A 321 1.43 1.31 24.77
C ARG A 321 0.53 0.68 23.72
N ARG A 322 0.12 -0.58 23.92
CA ARG A 322 -0.65 -1.31 22.92
C ARG A 322 -1.76 -2.13 23.53
N ILE A 323 -2.92 -2.10 22.88
CA ILE A 323 -4.06 -2.97 23.14
C ILE A 323 -4.27 -3.81 21.89
N THR A 324 -4.26 -5.14 21.99
CA THR A 324 -4.67 -6.02 20.91
C THR A 324 -5.94 -6.73 21.31
N PHE A 325 -7.02 -6.43 20.59
CA PHE A 325 -8.36 -6.93 20.87
C PHE A 325 -8.54 -8.36 20.37
N VAL A 326 -9.62 -9.00 20.82
CA VAL A 326 -10.14 -10.23 20.22
C VAL A 326 -10.64 -9.92 18.81
N GLY A 327 -10.35 -10.81 17.87
CA GLY A 327 -10.71 -10.72 16.47
C GLY A 327 -11.79 -11.72 16.08
N ARG A 328 -12.42 -11.46 14.94
CA ARG A 328 -13.49 -12.30 14.39
C ARG A 328 -12.93 -13.59 13.79
N THR A 329 -13.49 -14.72 14.22
CA THR A 329 -13.32 -16.06 13.62
C THR A 329 -13.98 -16.13 12.23
N LYS A 330 -13.78 -17.24 11.49
CA LYS A 330 -14.39 -17.44 10.17
C LYS A 330 -15.90 -17.46 10.25
N ASP A 331 -16.45 -18.28 11.13
CA ASP A 331 -17.90 -18.35 11.20
C ASP A 331 -18.44 -17.00 11.75
N CYS A 332 -17.65 -16.13 12.44
CA CYS A 332 -18.17 -14.89 13.05
C CYS A 332 -18.57 -13.95 11.94
N ARG A 333 -17.85 -14.04 10.84
CA ARG A 333 -18.19 -13.43 9.57
C ARG A 333 -19.37 -14.12 8.90
N ARG A 334 -19.48 -15.45 8.96
CA ARG A 334 -20.63 -16.21 8.43
C ARG A 334 -21.94 -15.81 9.10
N TRP A 335 -21.97 -15.78 10.43
CA TRP A 335 -23.20 -15.58 11.21
C TRP A 335 -23.57 -14.11 11.40
N HIS A 336 -22.59 -13.24 11.68
CA HIS A 336 -22.88 -11.82 11.96
C HIS A 336 -22.61 -10.92 10.73
N GLY A 337 -22.26 -11.51 9.59
CA GLY A 337 -21.99 -10.76 8.36
C GLY A 337 -20.82 -9.78 8.48
N LYS A 338 -21.02 -8.51 8.08
CA LYS A 338 -19.92 -7.53 7.99
C LYS A 338 -19.53 -6.88 9.32
N LYS A 339 -20.41 -6.86 10.35
CA LYS A 339 -20.18 -6.15 11.61
C LYS A 339 -20.44 -7.06 12.81
N CYS A 340 -19.68 -6.87 13.89
CA CYS A 340 -19.86 -7.55 15.17
C CYS A 340 -19.07 -6.74 16.20
N ASP A 341 -19.77 -6.21 17.20
CA ASP A 341 -19.18 -5.31 18.19
C ASP A 341 -18.47 -6.08 19.32
N GLU A 342 -18.86 -7.33 19.54
CA GLU A 342 -18.28 -8.22 20.54
C GLU A 342 -17.88 -9.57 19.91
N PRO A 343 -16.75 -9.63 19.19
CA PRO A 343 -16.28 -10.87 18.59
C PRO A 343 -15.93 -11.90 19.66
N GLN A 344 -16.63 -13.04 19.65
CA GLN A 344 -16.38 -14.17 20.54
C GLN A 344 -15.56 -15.28 19.86
N TRP A 345 -14.92 -16.12 20.66
CA TRP A 345 -14.34 -17.38 20.22
C TRP A 345 -15.41 -18.48 20.31
N TRP A 346 -15.40 -19.43 19.39
CA TRP A 346 -16.43 -20.47 19.33
C TRP A 346 -15.87 -21.87 19.33
N CYS A 347 -16.75 -22.82 19.61
CA CYS A 347 -16.42 -24.24 19.63
C CYS A 347 -15.79 -24.68 18.31
N SER A 348 -14.64 -25.35 18.41
CA SER A 348 -13.91 -25.89 17.26
C SER A 348 -14.55 -27.15 16.67
N TRP A 349 -15.59 -27.70 17.30
CA TRP A 349 -16.21 -28.98 16.95
C TRP A 349 -17.71 -28.83 16.73
N GLN A 350 -18.26 -29.71 15.87
CA GLN A 350 -19.70 -29.89 15.74
C GLN A 350 -20.29 -30.28 17.10
N ARG A 351 -21.36 -29.59 17.54
CA ARG A 351 -21.94 -29.79 18.87
C ARG A 351 -22.47 -31.23 18.98
N THR A 352 -22.05 -31.94 20.03
CA THR A 352 -22.61 -33.27 20.36
C THR A 352 -23.98 -33.13 21.02
N PRO A 353 -24.82 -34.18 21.09
CA PRO A 353 -26.10 -34.14 21.81
C PRO A 353 -25.95 -33.66 23.27
N ARG A 354 -24.82 -33.97 23.92
CA ARG A 354 -24.48 -33.45 25.25
C ARG A 354 -24.28 -31.92 25.25
N CYS A 355 -23.64 -31.37 24.23
CA CYS A 355 -23.44 -29.92 24.09
C CYS A 355 -24.76 -29.19 23.83
N HIS A 356 -25.70 -29.79 23.11
CA HIS A 356 -27.05 -29.23 22.92
C HIS A 356 -27.83 -29.18 24.24
N ARG A 357 -27.73 -30.23 25.06
CA ARG A 357 -28.39 -30.28 26.38
C ARG A 357 -27.83 -29.28 27.40
N LEU A 358 -26.51 -29.10 27.45
CA LEU A 358 -25.85 -28.28 28.49
C LEU A 358 -25.80 -26.78 28.19
N HIS A 359 -26.00 -26.38 26.92
CA HIS A 359 -25.81 -25.00 26.46
C HIS A 359 -26.98 -24.55 25.57
N ALA A 360 -28.20 -24.92 25.92
CA ALA A 360 -29.41 -24.46 25.24
C ALA A 360 -29.62 -22.96 25.51
N VAL A 361 -29.96 -22.20 24.46
CA VAL A 361 -30.42 -20.81 24.60
C VAL A 361 -31.94 -20.85 24.55
N ILE A 362 -32.59 -20.36 25.59
CA ILE A 362 -34.05 -20.25 25.66
C ILE A 362 -34.43 -18.87 25.16
N SER A 363 -35.40 -18.76 24.23
CA SER A 363 -35.92 -17.45 23.81
C SER A 363 -36.63 -16.74 24.96
N GLN A 364 -36.96 -15.46 24.81
CA GLN A 364 -37.77 -14.72 25.80
C GLN A 364 -39.13 -15.38 26.06
N ASP A 365 -39.57 -16.26 25.16
CA ASP A 365 -40.88 -16.92 25.15
C ASP A 365 -40.79 -18.37 25.68
N GLY A 366 -39.65 -18.78 26.23
CA GLY A 366 -39.48 -20.10 26.83
C GLY A 366 -39.25 -21.26 25.85
N ALA A 367 -39.24 -20.99 24.53
CA ALA A 367 -38.98 -22.01 23.51
C ALA A 367 -37.47 -22.28 23.37
N PRO A 368 -37.04 -23.54 23.12
CA PRO A 368 -35.68 -23.83 22.70
C PRO A 368 -35.43 -23.14 21.35
N ALA A 369 -34.66 -22.05 21.37
CA ALA A 369 -34.22 -21.43 20.14
C ALA A 369 -33.08 -22.29 19.57
N ASP A 370 -33.19 -22.70 18.30
CA ASP A 370 -32.07 -23.26 17.56
C ASP A 370 -31.10 -22.12 17.21
N ALA A 371 -30.46 -21.58 18.24
CA ALA A 371 -29.42 -20.58 18.12
C ALA A 371 -28.11 -21.30 17.77
N GLU A 372 -28.01 -21.75 16.52
CA GLU A 372 -26.75 -22.16 15.90
C GLU A 372 -25.66 -21.09 16.13
N PRO A 373 -24.42 -21.44 16.51
CA PRO A 373 -23.97 -22.51 17.38
C PRO A 373 -23.10 -21.91 18.52
N ASN A 374 -23.67 -21.10 19.41
CA ASN A 374 -22.90 -20.53 20.53
C ASN A 374 -22.88 -21.52 21.71
N CYS A 375 -21.70 -22.05 22.03
CA CYS A 375 -21.43 -22.60 23.36
C CYS A 375 -21.01 -21.42 24.26
N LEU A 376 -21.88 -20.98 25.16
CA LEU A 376 -21.51 -20.05 26.25
C LEU A 376 -20.62 -20.73 27.31
N GLY A 377 -20.32 -22.02 27.12
CA GLY A 377 -19.58 -22.86 28.04
C GLY A 377 -18.30 -22.21 28.54
N THR A 378 -18.14 -22.25 29.86
CA THR A 378 -16.94 -21.83 30.56
C THR A 378 -15.79 -22.82 30.37
N ASP A 379 -16.05 -24.02 29.85
CA ASP A 379 -15.05 -25.08 29.63
C ASP A 379 -14.03 -24.70 28.53
N PRO A 380 -12.73 -24.62 28.86
CA PRO A 380 -11.66 -24.33 27.91
C PRO A 380 -11.59 -25.29 26.71
N ARG A 381 -12.01 -26.55 26.87
CA ARG A 381 -11.99 -27.57 25.80
C ARG A 381 -13.04 -27.32 24.72
N CYS A 382 -14.07 -26.54 25.05
CA CYS A 382 -15.13 -26.14 24.13
C CYS A 382 -14.82 -24.84 23.41
N ARG A 383 -13.64 -24.24 23.60
CA ARG A 383 -13.28 -22.92 23.07
C ARG A 383 -12.23 -23.05 21.97
N GLY A 384 -12.57 -22.61 20.77
CA GLY A 384 -11.63 -22.48 19.66
C GLY A 384 -10.59 -21.40 19.92
N LYS A 385 -9.49 -21.47 19.16
CA LYS A 385 -8.37 -20.52 19.30
C LYS A 385 -8.84 -19.08 19.03
N GLN A 386 -8.68 -18.21 20.03
CA GLN A 386 -8.92 -16.78 19.89
C GLN A 386 -8.16 -16.23 18.68
N GLN A 387 -8.82 -15.38 17.90
CA GLN A 387 -8.21 -14.73 16.75
C GLN A 387 -7.70 -13.36 17.14
N LYS A 388 -6.55 -12.96 16.60
CA LYS A 388 -6.02 -11.61 16.79
C LYS A 388 -6.94 -10.59 16.12
N GLY A 389 -7.44 -9.64 16.90
CA GLY A 389 -8.27 -8.55 16.43
C GLY A 389 -7.46 -7.31 16.05
N GLN A 390 -8.15 -6.17 16.07
CA GLN A 390 -7.51 -4.89 15.83
C GLN A 390 -6.46 -4.63 16.93
N THR A 391 -5.36 -3.98 16.55
CA THR A 391 -4.38 -3.48 17.50
C THR A 391 -4.48 -1.96 17.55
N TRP A 392 -4.70 -1.42 18.74
CA TRP A 392 -4.58 -0.01 19.05
C TRP A 392 -3.21 0.23 19.66
N ARG A 393 -2.59 1.34 19.28
CA ARG A 393 -1.26 1.73 19.76
C ARG A 393 -1.26 3.20 20.12
N SER A 394 -0.58 3.52 21.21
CA SER A 394 -0.07 4.84 21.52
C SER A 394 1.45 4.78 21.45
N VAL A 395 2.05 5.67 20.68
CA VAL A 395 3.51 5.81 20.56
C VAL A 395 3.83 7.26 20.88
N ARG A 396 4.80 7.47 21.79
CA ARG A 396 5.24 8.79 22.22
C ARG A 396 6.76 8.87 22.21
N THR A 397 7.33 9.89 21.59
CA THR A 397 8.74 10.25 21.74
C THR A 397 8.95 10.81 23.15
N VAL A 398 9.68 10.14 24.03
CA VAL A 398 9.97 10.61 25.40
C VAL A 398 11.15 11.57 25.42
N LEU A 399 12.19 11.24 24.67
CA LEU A 399 13.38 12.07 24.48
C LEU A 399 14.01 11.78 23.12
N GLU A 400 14.75 12.75 22.60
CA GLU A 400 15.62 12.58 21.44
C GLU A 400 17.07 12.90 21.83
N GLY A 401 18.02 12.23 21.18
CA GLY A 401 19.45 12.45 21.43
C GLY A 401 20.34 11.39 20.79
N PRO A 402 21.65 11.39 21.13
CA PRO A 402 22.59 10.40 20.62
C PRO A 402 22.20 8.98 21.02
N ARG A 403 22.47 8.00 20.14
CA ARG A 403 22.17 6.57 20.34
C ARG A 403 22.54 6.05 21.73
N LYS A 404 23.79 6.27 22.16
CA LYS A 404 24.30 5.82 23.47
C LYS A 404 23.46 6.35 24.64
N ARG A 405 23.02 7.62 24.57
CA ARG A 405 22.17 8.23 25.60
C ARG A 405 20.78 7.62 25.60
N ALA A 406 20.17 7.45 24.43
CA ALA A 406 18.84 6.86 24.31
C ALA A 406 18.82 5.40 24.84
N GLU A 407 19.81 4.59 24.45
CA GLU A 407 19.95 3.20 24.93
C GLU A 407 20.24 3.13 26.43
N LEU A 408 21.05 4.06 26.97
CA LEU A 408 21.31 4.15 28.41
C LEU A 408 20.03 4.43 29.19
N VAL A 409 19.20 5.38 28.74
CA VAL A 409 17.93 5.71 29.41
C VAL A 409 17.00 4.50 29.52
N VAL A 410 16.94 3.64 28.50
CA VAL A 410 16.14 2.40 28.56
C VAL A 410 16.64 1.46 29.66
N GLY A 411 17.96 1.31 29.80
CA GLY A 411 18.58 0.52 30.86
C GLY A 411 18.32 1.13 32.24
N THR A 412 18.68 2.40 32.43
CA THR A 412 18.51 3.12 33.69
C THR A 412 17.06 3.17 34.16
N PHE A 413 16.08 3.24 33.25
CA PHE A 413 14.66 3.17 33.61
C PHE A 413 14.28 1.82 34.24
N ALA A 414 14.85 0.72 33.74
CA ALA A 414 14.64 -0.59 34.34
C ALA A 414 15.34 -0.70 35.69
N ASP A 415 16.58 -0.20 35.80
CA ASP A 415 17.39 -0.25 37.02
C ASP A 415 16.80 0.61 38.15
N TYR A 416 16.17 1.75 37.80
CA TYR A 416 15.54 2.64 38.76
C TYR A 416 14.20 2.09 39.30
N PHE A 417 13.53 1.24 38.52
CA PHE A 417 12.25 0.63 38.90
C PHE A 417 12.28 -0.91 38.84
N PRO A 418 13.21 -1.59 39.55
CA PRO A 418 13.53 -3.00 39.33
C PRO A 418 12.38 -3.95 39.70
N LYS A 419 11.45 -3.51 40.57
CA LYS A 419 10.25 -4.27 40.96
C LYS A 419 9.07 -4.09 40.00
N ARG A 420 9.13 -3.12 39.09
CA ARG A 420 8.00 -2.72 38.21
C ARG A 420 8.35 -2.80 36.72
N VAL A 421 9.62 -2.82 36.38
CA VAL A 421 10.10 -2.73 35.01
C VAL A 421 11.08 -3.86 34.75
N ARG A 422 10.83 -4.63 33.70
CA ARG A 422 11.71 -5.70 33.24
C ARG A 422 12.40 -5.29 31.95
N LEU A 423 13.73 -5.33 31.95
CA LEU A 423 14.49 -5.21 30.72
C LEU A 423 14.41 -6.55 29.94
N VAL A 424 13.91 -6.49 28.70
CA VAL A 424 13.73 -7.66 27.83
C VAL A 424 14.46 -7.43 26.52
N THR A 425 15.26 -8.39 26.10
CA THR A 425 15.92 -8.39 24.79
C THR A 425 15.07 -9.17 23.80
N GLY A 426 14.74 -8.56 22.66
CA GLY A 426 14.01 -9.22 21.58
C GLY A 426 14.76 -10.43 21.03
N THR A 427 14.09 -11.56 20.88
CA THR A 427 14.69 -12.82 20.39
C THR A 427 15.14 -12.74 18.94
N THR A 428 14.39 -12.00 18.12
CA THR A 428 14.63 -11.85 16.68
C THR A 428 15.42 -10.59 16.38
N SER A 429 15.14 -9.50 17.09
CA SER A 429 15.76 -8.20 16.84
C SER A 429 17.02 -7.93 17.64
N GLY A 430 17.22 -8.59 18.79
CA GLY A 430 18.25 -8.23 19.76
C GLY A 430 18.02 -6.87 20.45
N ILE A 431 16.88 -6.21 20.21
CA ILE A 431 16.61 -4.86 20.73
C ILE A 431 16.10 -4.95 22.18
N ARG A 432 16.70 -4.15 23.07
CA ARG A 432 16.32 -4.07 24.48
C ARG A 432 15.11 -3.15 24.68
N ARG A 433 14.13 -3.62 25.44
CA ARG A 433 12.90 -2.88 25.81
C ARG A 433 12.70 -2.96 27.31
N ALA A 434 12.40 -1.83 27.95
CA ALA A 434 12.07 -1.81 29.37
C ALA A 434 10.55 -1.88 29.52
N HIS A 435 10.04 -3.09 29.76
CA HIS A 435 8.61 -3.38 29.89
C HIS A 435 8.13 -3.06 31.31
N TYR A 436 7.23 -2.08 31.42
CA TYR A 436 6.56 -1.74 32.67
C TYR A 436 5.12 -2.26 32.75
N LEU A 437 4.60 -2.77 31.62
CA LEU A 437 3.45 -3.65 31.58
C LEU A 437 3.80 -4.80 30.63
N PRO A 438 4.11 -6.00 31.14
CA PRO A 438 4.49 -7.13 30.31
C PRO A 438 3.29 -7.61 29.49
N ASP A 439 3.61 -8.35 28.43
CA ASP A 439 2.61 -8.95 27.56
C ASP A 439 1.76 -9.97 28.32
N ALA A 440 0.48 -9.67 28.50
CA ALA A 440 -0.47 -10.59 29.14
C ALA A 440 -0.80 -11.76 28.19
N GLU A 441 -0.94 -12.97 28.74
CA GLU A 441 -1.44 -14.11 27.97
C GLU A 441 -2.92 -13.93 27.57
N GLY A 442 -3.27 -14.36 26.36
CA GLY A 442 -4.63 -14.28 25.83
C GLY A 442 -5.00 -12.94 25.20
N LEU A 443 -6.26 -12.80 24.77
CA LEU A 443 -6.83 -11.55 24.23
C LEU A 443 -8.07 -11.15 25.06
N PRO A 444 -8.33 -9.85 25.26
CA PRO A 444 -7.54 -8.70 24.81
C PRO A 444 -6.22 -8.59 25.61
N ARG A 445 -5.11 -8.35 24.90
CA ARG A 445 -3.78 -8.17 25.51
C ARG A 445 -3.39 -6.71 25.57
N THR A 446 -2.68 -6.36 26.63
CA THR A 446 -2.10 -5.05 26.86
C THR A 446 -0.60 -5.19 27.09
N GLU A 447 0.19 -4.29 26.52
CA GLU A 447 1.63 -4.21 26.75
C GLU A 447 2.08 -2.74 26.77
N ALA A 448 3.08 -2.44 27.59
CA ALA A 448 3.69 -1.14 27.65
C ALA A 448 5.18 -1.20 27.98
N PHE A 449 5.98 -0.44 27.23
CA PHE A 449 7.43 -0.41 27.37
C PHE A 449 8.02 0.88 26.83
N ILE A 450 9.27 1.15 27.19
CA ILE A 450 10.11 2.10 26.47
C ILE A 450 11.21 1.38 25.67
N VAL A 451 11.58 1.96 24.53
CA VAL A 451 12.60 1.43 23.62
C VAL A 451 13.37 2.55 22.95
N ALA A 452 14.67 2.35 22.73
CA ALA A 452 15.50 3.26 21.96
C ALA A 452 15.55 2.80 20.49
N ALA A 453 15.33 3.72 19.56
CA ALA A 453 15.43 3.47 18.12
C ALA A 453 15.72 4.77 17.36
N PRO A 454 16.15 4.70 16.09
CA PRO A 454 16.29 5.89 15.26
C PRO A 454 15.06 6.82 15.32
N ALA A 455 15.31 8.13 15.40
CA ALA A 455 14.30 9.17 15.49
C ALA A 455 13.46 9.25 14.19
N GLY A 456 12.27 9.86 14.28
CA GLY A 456 11.39 10.11 13.12
C GLY A 456 10.06 9.35 13.12
N VAL A 457 9.78 8.52 14.14
CA VAL A 457 8.44 7.95 14.31
C VAL A 457 7.52 9.03 14.87
N ALA A 458 6.40 9.25 14.20
CA ALA A 458 5.42 10.23 14.66
C ALA A 458 4.69 9.72 15.92
N ASP A 459 4.53 10.64 16.86
CA ASP A 459 3.59 10.53 17.97
C ASP A 459 2.19 10.24 17.44
N LYS A 460 1.54 9.22 18.01
CA LYS A 460 0.22 8.80 17.54
C LYS A 460 -0.52 8.01 18.59
N GLN A 461 -1.81 8.27 18.68
CA GLN A 461 -2.77 7.37 19.30
C GLN A 461 -4.12 7.44 18.57
N ARG A 462 -4.99 6.46 18.80
CA ARG A 462 -6.37 6.53 18.32
C ARG A 462 -7.20 7.42 19.24
N PRO A 463 -8.23 8.11 18.73
CA PRO A 463 -9.26 8.72 19.57
C PRO A 463 -9.85 7.67 20.53
N GLY A 464 -10.02 8.02 21.80
CA GLY A 464 -10.52 7.12 22.83
C GLY A 464 -9.51 6.07 23.33
N PHE A 465 -8.23 6.15 22.94
CA PHE A 465 -7.21 5.18 23.38
C PHE A 465 -7.11 5.10 24.90
N GLU A 466 -7.02 6.22 25.60
CA GLU A 466 -6.85 6.22 27.07
C GLU A 466 -8.06 5.60 27.78
N LYS A 467 -9.29 5.87 27.30
CA LYS A 467 -10.50 5.22 27.80
C LYS A 467 -10.41 3.68 27.67
N LYS A 468 -10.09 3.19 26.46
CA LYS A 468 -9.93 1.74 26.23
C LYS A 468 -8.74 1.14 26.96
N TRP A 469 -7.68 1.91 27.16
CA TRP A 469 -6.53 1.49 27.93
C TRP A 469 -6.90 1.26 29.39
N THR A 470 -7.60 2.20 30.02
CA THR A 470 -8.06 2.06 31.40
C THR A 470 -9.02 0.88 31.55
N GLU A 471 -9.98 0.73 30.63
CA GLU A 471 -10.90 -0.43 30.59
C GLU A 471 -10.15 -1.78 30.58
N HIS A 472 -9.08 -1.92 29.77
CA HIS A 472 -8.35 -3.19 29.63
C HIS A 472 -7.14 -3.38 30.56
N THR A 473 -6.72 -2.33 31.25
CA THR A 473 -5.69 -2.44 32.29
C THR A 473 -6.27 -2.68 33.67
N GLY A 474 -7.57 -2.46 33.88
CA GLY A 474 -8.33 -2.99 35.01
C GLY A 474 -7.84 -2.55 36.38
N GLY A 475 -7.34 -1.31 36.49
CA GLY A 475 -6.81 -0.77 37.75
C GLY A 475 -5.39 -1.21 38.12
N ARG A 476 -4.70 -1.98 37.27
CA ARG A 476 -3.27 -2.26 37.47
C ARG A 476 -2.48 -0.94 37.58
N PRO A 477 -1.48 -0.83 38.48
CA PRO A 477 -0.65 0.36 38.60
C PRO A 477 0.29 0.49 37.39
N VAL A 478 -0.27 0.97 36.28
CA VAL A 478 0.48 1.34 35.08
C VAL A 478 1.10 2.70 35.33
N PHE A 479 2.32 2.90 34.83
CA PHE A 479 2.91 4.24 34.81
C PHE A 479 1.96 5.21 34.07
N PRO A 480 1.81 6.45 34.56
CA PRO A 480 1.22 7.49 33.73
C PRO A 480 2.06 7.65 32.46
N PRO A 481 1.49 8.18 31.37
CA PRO A 481 2.27 8.47 30.17
C PRO A 481 3.53 9.24 30.53
N LEU A 482 4.69 8.72 30.11
CA LEU A 482 5.98 9.34 30.46
C LEU A 482 6.15 10.75 29.85
N ARG A 483 5.37 11.04 28.81
CA ARG A 483 5.15 12.38 28.27
C ARG A 483 3.71 12.48 27.76
N GLU A 484 3.12 13.67 27.83
CA GLU A 484 1.87 13.92 27.13
C GLU A 484 2.05 13.84 25.61
N LEU A 485 0.98 13.43 24.91
CA LEU A 485 0.99 13.54 23.46
C LEU A 485 0.88 15.00 23.06
N PRO A 486 1.61 15.44 22.02
CA PRO A 486 1.35 16.73 21.41
C PRO A 486 -0.13 16.83 21.02
N GLN A 487 -0.72 18.02 21.17
CA GLN A 487 -2.07 18.21 20.66
C GLN A 487 -2.12 17.81 19.18
N PRO A 488 -3.08 16.98 18.77
CA PRO A 488 -3.17 16.57 17.39
C PRO A 488 -3.35 17.83 16.53
N VAL A 489 -2.48 18.00 15.52
CA VAL A 489 -2.67 19.02 14.50
C VAL A 489 -4.10 18.89 13.99
N ARG A 490 -4.88 19.98 14.05
CA ARG A 490 -6.28 19.98 13.61
C ARG A 490 -6.31 19.43 12.19
N ARG A 491 -6.87 18.23 12.03
CA ARG A 491 -7.12 17.69 10.69
C ARG A 491 -8.16 18.59 10.05
N THR A 492 -7.83 19.22 8.94
CA THR A 492 -8.82 19.75 8.03
C THR A 492 -9.76 18.61 7.70
N ARG A 493 -11.04 18.76 8.10
CA ARG A 493 -12.06 17.79 7.71
C ARG A 493 -12.09 17.80 6.19
N SER A 494 -11.97 16.62 5.59
CA SER A 494 -12.30 16.46 4.18
C SER A 494 -13.72 17.00 3.98
N THR A 495 -13.89 17.92 3.04
CA THR A 495 -15.18 18.51 2.68
C THR A 495 -16.11 17.52 1.96
N GLY A 496 -15.73 16.24 1.87
CA GLY A 496 -16.55 15.18 1.28
C GLY A 496 -16.45 15.07 -0.24
N GLY A 497 -15.45 15.71 -0.87
CA GLY A 497 -15.20 15.63 -2.31
C GLY A 497 -14.09 14.64 -2.72
N PRO A 498 -13.91 14.41 -4.03
CA PRO A 498 -12.78 13.64 -4.56
C PRO A 498 -11.46 14.28 -4.15
N ALA A 499 -10.40 13.48 -4.03
CA ALA A 499 -9.10 14.01 -3.63
C ALA A 499 -8.59 15.00 -4.68
N PRO A 500 -8.02 16.15 -4.28
CA PRO A 500 -7.57 17.14 -5.24
C PRO A 500 -6.43 16.57 -6.09
N VAL A 501 -6.44 16.86 -7.39
CA VAL A 501 -5.34 16.55 -8.32
C VAL A 501 -4.69 17.85 -8.74
N ARG A 502 -3.43 18.05 -8.37
CA ARG A 502 -2.64 19.27 -8.59
C ARG A 502 -1.54 19.01 -9.61
N ARG A 503 -1.11 20.06 -10.31
CA ARG A 503 0.00 19.97 -11.28
C ARG A 503 1.18 20.77 -10.76
N ALA A 504 2.34 20.14 -10.72
CA ALA A 504 3.58 20.85 -10.46
C ALA A 504 3.80 21.91 -11.55
N ARG A 505 4.08 23.15 -11.15
CA ARG A 505 4.60 24.18 -12.03
C ARG A 505 6.08 24.36 -11.73
N SER A 506 6.92 24.21 -12.74
CA SER A 506 8.33 24.57 -12.63
C SER A 506 8.47 26.07 -12.92
N VAL A 507 9.02 26.82 -11.97
CA VAL A 507 9.50 28.20 -12.18
C VAL A 507 11.00 28.17 -11.91
N GLY A 508 11.81 28.14 -12.98
CA GLY A 508 13.25 27.84 -12.86
C GLY A 508 13.49 26.44 -12.31
N ASP A 509 14.40 26.31 -11.33
CA ASP A 509 14.71 25.05 -10.62
C ASP A 509 13.77 24.75 -9.45
N VAL A 510 12.78 25.62 -9.19
CA VAL A 510 11.83 25.49 -8.08
C VAL A 510 10.53 24.86 -8.57
N VAL A 511 10.15 23.73 -7.95
CA VAL A 511 8.85 23.10 -8.17
C VAL A 511 7.82 23.75 -7.24
N LEU A 512 6.92 24.55 -7.79
CA LEU A 512 5.78 25.12 -7.08
C LEU A 512 4.55 24.22 -7.25
N ILE A 513 3.80 24.00 -6.16
CA ILE A 513 2.53 23.27 -6.19
C ILE A 513 1.45 24.27 -6.59
N ALA A 514 0.86 24.12 -7.78
CA ALA A 514 -0.28 24.92 -8.24
C ALA A 514 -1.59 24.14 -8.10
#